data_AF-A0AAV1KU87-F1
#
_entry.id   AF-A0AAV1KU87-F1
#
_cell.length_a   1.000
_cell.length_b   1.000
_cell.length_c   1.000
_cell.angle_alpha   90.00
_cell.angle_beta   90.00
_cell.angle_gamma   90.00
#
_symmetry.space_group_name_H-M   'P 1'
#
loop_
_entity.id
_entity.type
_entity.pdbx_description
1 polymer ?
#
loop_
_entity_poly.entity_id
_entity_poly.type
_entity_poly.pdbx_seq_one_letter_code
_entity_poly.pdbx_strand_id
1 'polypeptide(L)'
;MFIGLFPKAVEYKSFNRVSNPYECEIGGNYLLFKIHLLLLWLIWHFHLYFAVFPLGFLFLGTSGEPVRDIMKYSKLDNHLEIMKKTLKWRHIAPTCPDTVPCTPCTETDPFTMYNCPAVYFSGNCKEFATDLYKGLYPILIIIS
;
A
#
# COMPACT_ATOMS: atom_id res chain seq x y z
N MET A 1 10.10 -9.79 20.15
CA MET A 1 11.29 -9.11 20.72
C MET A 1 11.33 -7.62 20.30
N PHE A 2 10.28 -6.81 20.55
CA PHE A 2 10.24 -5.40 20.07
C PHE A 2 9.47 -4.41 20.96
N ILE A 3 8.98 -4.83 22.15
CA ILE A 3 8.25 -3.92 23.07
C ILE A 3 9.22 -2.95 23.78
N GLY A 4 10.51 -3.29 23.88
CA GLY A 4 11.51 -2.47 24.56
C GLY A 4 12.09 -1.29 23.78
N LEU A 5 11.81 -1.16 22.48
CA LEU A 5 12.44 -0.12 21.65
C LEU A 5 11.78 1.27 21.83
N PHE A 6 10.47 1.30 22.10
CA PHE A 6 9.68 2.54 22.18
C PHE A 6 8.72 2.55 23.38
N PRO A 7 9.24 2.52 24.62
CA PRO A 7 8.41 2.38 25.82
C PRO A 7 7.37 3.51 25.97
N LYS A 8 7.73 4.74 25.59
CA LYS A 8 6.83 5.92 25.69
C LYS A 8 5.79 5.99 24.57
N ALA A 9 6.07 5.46 23.37
CA ALA A 9 5.15 5.59 22.24
C ALA A 9 4.03 4.55 22.28
N VAL A 10 4.27 3.41 22.96
CA VAL A 10 3.28 2.33 23.13
C VAL A 10 2.08 2.77 24.00
N GLU A 11 2.23 3.83 24.79
CA GLU A 11 1.14 4.38 25.61
C GLU A 11 0.03 5.03 24.77
N TYR A 12 0.32 5.43 23.54
CA TYR A 12 -0.65 6.08 22.66
C TYR A 12 -1.47 5.07 21.87
N LYS A 13 -2.82 5.13 22.01
CA LYS A 13 -3.75 4.31 21.22
C LYS A 13 -3.68 4.55 19.71
N SER A 14 -3.11 5.67 19.27
CA SER A 14 -2.90 6.01 17.86
C SER A 14 -1.65 5.35 17.27
N PHE A 15 -0.77 4.79 18.09
CA PHE A 15 0.47 4.16 17.62
C PHE A 15 0.23 2.71 17.25
N ASN A 16 0.28 2.41 15.95
CA ASN A 16 0.18 1.06 15.44
C ASN A 16 1.54 0.61 14.90
N ARG A 17 1.99 -0.58 15.33
CA ARG A 17 3.12 -1.27 14.71
C ARG A 17 2.56 -2.25 13.70
N VAL A 18 3.00 -2.09 12.46
CA VAL A 18 2.48 -2.85 11.32
C VAL A 18 3.60 -3.63 10.65
N SER A 19 3.27 -4.71 9.96
CA SER A 19 4.22 -5.50 9.19
C SER A 19 4.58 -4.83 7.87
N ASN A 20 5.71 -5.24 7.30
CA ASN A 20 6.08 -4.98 5.90
C ASN A 20 6.09 -6.33 5.17
N PRO A 21 5.33 -6.52 4.09
CA PRO A 21 4.37 -5.60 3.46
C PRO A 21 3.21 -5.19 4.37
N TYR A 22 2.72 -3.97 4.19
CA TYR A 22 1.56 -3.43 4.89
C TYR A 22 0.31 -3.53 4.03
N GLU A 23 -0.75 -4.10 4.60
CA GLU A 23 -2.07 -4.17 3.98
C GLU A 23 -3.12 -3.64 4.98
N CYS A 24 -4.00 -2.75 4.52
CA CYS A 24 -5.07 -2.18 5.34
C CYS A 24 -6.27 -1.80 4.49
N GLU A 25 -7.46 -2.14 4.97
CA GLU A 25 -8.71 -1.67 4.39
C GLU A 25 -9.20 -0.45 5.18
N ILE A 26 -9.36 0.68 4.48
CA ILE A 26 -9.90 1.91 5.06
C ILE A 26 -11.28 2.16 4.45
N GLY A 27 -12.32 2.16 5.29
CA GLY A 27 -13.67 2.58 4.88
C GLY A 27 -14.71 1.47 4.68
N GLY A 28 -14.48 0.26 5.20
CA GLY A 28 -15.41 -0.87 5.03
C GLY A 28 -16.76 -0.76 5.75
N ASN A 29 -16.89 -0.01 6.87
CA ASN A 29 -18.17 0.18 7.60
C ASN A 29 -18.15 1.29 8.67
N TYR A 30 -17.37 2.37 8.49
CA TYR A 30 -17.27 3.44 9.50
C TYR A 30 -17.06 4.83 8.89
N LEU A 31 -18.04 5.32 8.13
CA LEU A 31 -18.22 6.76 7.93
C LEU A 31 -19.55 7.24 8.53
N LEU A 32 -19.93 6.64 9.66
CA LEU A 32 -21.12 7.01 10.42
C LEU A 32 -20.75 7.36 11.86
N PHE A 33 -19.77 8.25 12.06
CA PHE A 33 -19.72 9.06 13.29
C PHE A 33 -18.92 10.36 13.08
N LYS A 34 -19.63 11.47 13.31
CA LYS A 34 -19.15 12.84 13.57
C LYS A 34 -18.39 13.56 12.44
N ILE A 35 -19.07 14.55 11.85
CA ILE A 35 -18.66 15.96 11.99
C ILE A 35 -19.95 16.79 12.13
N HIS A 36 -20.07 17.41 13.30
CA HIS A 36 -21.07 18.40 13.64
C HIS A 36 -20.70 19.69 12.92
N LEU A 37 -21.65 20.22 12.14
CA LEU A 37 -21.76 21.59 11.59
C LEU A 37 -20.54 22.23 10.88
N LEU A 38 -20.86 22.88 9.75
CA LEU A 38 -20.01 23.67 8.84
C LEU A 38 -19.01 22.88 7.97
N LEU A 39 -19.48 22.41 6.81
CA LEU A 39 -18.84 22.60 5.49
C LEU A 39 -19.64 21.88 4.40
N LEU A 40 -20.91 22.25 4.23
CA LEU A 40 -21.82 21.63 3.25
C LEU A 40 -21.56 22.05 1.78
N TRP A 41 -20.61 22.97 1.52
CA TRP A 41 -20.39 23.51 0.17
C TRP A 41 -19.20 22.90 -0.58
N LEU A 42 -18.15 22.45 0.12
CA LEU A 42 -16.96 21.85 -0.51
C LEU A 42 -17.12 20.34 -0.84
N ILE A 43 -18.08 19.67 -0.21
CA ILE A 43 -18.28 18.22 -0.34
C ILE A 43 -19.00 17.85 -1.65
N TRP A 44 -19.74 18.78 -2.26
CA TRP A 44 -20.51 18.50 -3.48
C TRP A 44 -19.66 18.45 -4.76
N HIS A 45 -18.53 19.16 -4.82
CA HIS A 45 -17.73 19.23 -6.05
C HIS A 45 -16.76 18.05 -6.23
N PHE A 46 -16.62 17.17 -5.22
CA PHE A 46 -15.78 15.97 -5.25
C PHE A 46 -16.57 14.66 -5.21
N HIS A 47 -17.89 14.72 -5.06
CA HIS A 47 -18.74 13.55 -4.79
C HIS A 47 -18.95 12.61 -6.00
N LEU A 48 -18.59 13.02 -7.22
CA LEU A 48 -18.88 12.20 -8.41
C LEU A 48 -17.88 11.06 -8.65
N TYR A 49 -16.73 11.03 -7.96
CA TYR A 49 -15.74 9.93 -8.08
C TYR A 49 -15.75 8.95 -6.89
N PHE A 50 -16.44 9.29 -5.78
CA PHE A 50 -16.42 8.50 -4.55
C PHE A 50 -17.60 7.53 -4.39
N ALA A 51 -18.58 7.55 -5.31
CA ALA A 51 -19.86 6.87 -5.13
C ALA A 51 -19.97 5.45 -5.71
N VAL A 52 -18.87 4.70 -5.88
CA VAL A 52 -18.93 3.32 -6.44
C VAL A 52 -18.01 2.31 -5.73
N PHE A 53 -17.84 2.38 -4.40
CA PHE A 53 -17.26 1.24 -3.67
C PHE A 53 -17.92 1.04 -2.29
N PRO A 54 -18.92 0.15 -2.17
CA PRO A 54 -19.53 -0.18 -0.88
C PRO A 54 -18.65 -1.08 0.04
N LEU A 55 -17.34 -1.21 -0.24
CA LEU A 55 -16.47 -2.24 0.35
C LEU A 55 -15.10 -1.71 0.86
N GLY A 56 -14.99 -0.42 1.16
CA GLY A 56 -13.73 0.18 1.61
C GLY A 56 -12.65 0.23 0.54
N PHE A 57 -11.55 0.92 0.84
CA PHE A 57 -10.38 1.03 -0.04
C PHE A 57 -9.24 0.21 0.53
N LEU A 58 -8.73 -0.72 -0.28
CA LEU A 58 -7.55 -1.52 0.08
C LEU A 58 -6.28 -0.71 -0.21
N PHE A 59 -5.48 -0.51 0.83
CA PHE A 59 -4.14 0.08 0.78
C PHE A 59 -3.13 -1.05 0.93
N LEU A 60 -2.21 -1.13 -0.03
CA LEU A 60 -1.11 -2.08 -0.02
C LEU A 60 0.19 -1.31 -0.21
N GLY A 61 1.22 -1.63 0.56
CA GLY A 61 2.52 -1.02 0.31
C GLY A 61 3.69 -1.67 1.02
N THR A 62 4.88 -1.23 0.63
CA THR A 62 6.16 -1.76 1.16
C THR A 62 7.14 -0.64 1.48
N SER A 63 8.17 -0.94 2.28
CA SER A 63 9.28 -0.01 2.56
C SER A 63 10.35 0.07 1.45
N GLY A 64 10.01 -0.42 0.25
CA GLY A 64 10.81 -0.29 -0.96
C GLY A 64 11.92 -1.32 -1.15
N GLU A 65 12.14 -2.24 -0.22
CA GLU A 65 13.11 -3.34 -0.40
C GLU A 65 12.84 -4.15 -1.68
N PRO A 66 11.58 -4.56 -1.98
CA PRO A 66 11.31 -5.34 -3.19
C PRO A 66 11.61 -4.58 -4.49
N VAL A 67 11.31 -3.27 -4.53
CA VAL A 67 11.55 -2.43 -5.71
C VAL A 67 13.06 -2.24 -5.93
N ARG A 68 13.83 -2.01 -4.85
CA ARG A 68 15.30 -1.90 -4.91
C ARG A 68 15.94 -3.19 -5.40
N ASP A 69 15.46 -4.34 -4.95
CA ASP A 69 15.99 -5.63 -5.37
C ASP A 69 15.68 -5.93 -6.84
N ILE A 70 14.45 -5.67 -7.30
CA ILE A 70 14.12 -5.78 -8.73
C ILE A 70 15.02 -4.86 -9.55
N MET A 71 15.25 -3.63 -9.12
CA MET A 71 16.13 -2.68 -9.82
C MET A 71 17.57 -3.20 -9.90
N LYS A 72 18.08 -3.85 -8.86
CA LYS A 72 19.44 -4.42 -8.85
C LYS A 72 19.62 -5.58 -9.83
N TYR A 73 18.57 -6.37 -10.04
CA TYR A 73 18.63 -7.59 -10.88
C TYR A 73 17.91 -7.44 -12.24
N SER A 74 17.40 -6.26 -12.58
CA SER A 74 16.75 -5.99 -13.85
C SER A 74 17.31 -4.73 -14.51
N LYS A 75 16.98 -4.51 -15.79
CA LYS A 75 17.36 -3.29 -16.54
C LYS A 75 16.37 -2.14 -16.32
N LEU A 76 15.70 -2.11 -15.17
CA LEU A 76 14.64 -1.16 -14.87
C LEU A 76 15.14 -0.12 -13.89
N ASP A 77 15.33 1.10 -14.38
CA ASP A 77 15.86 2.20 -13.57
C ASP A 77 14.76 3.04 -12.91
N ASN A 78 13.50 2.83 -13.31
CA ASN A 78 12.36 3.62 -12.83
C ASN A 78 11.51 2.84 -11.81
N HIS A 79 11.45 3.35 -10.58
CA HIS A 79 10.68 2.76 -9.47
C HIS A 79 9.19 2.62 -9.83
N LEU A 80 8.63 3.63 -10.48
CA LEU A 80 7.22 3.64 -10.88
C LEU A 80 6.92 2.56 -11.91
N GLU A 81 7.84 2.33 -12.85
CA GLU A 81 7.69 1.26 -13.84
C GLU A 81 7.76 -0.12 -13.21
N ILE A 82 8.68 -0.31 -12.25
CA ILE A 82 8.78 -1.54 -11.46
C ILE A 82 7.48 -1.80 -10.71
N MET A 83 6.92 -0.80 -10.03
CA MET A 83 5.63 -0.95 -9.32
C MET A 83 4.47 -1.30 -10.25
N LYS A 84 4.43 -0.76 -11.46
CA LYS A 84 3.44 -1.18 -12.46
C LYS A 84 3.64 -2.64 -12.87
N LYS A 85 4.88 -3.12 -12.94
CA LYS A 85 5.18 -4.52 -13.26
C LYS A 85 4.83 -5.45 -12.11
N THR A 86 5.09 -5.09 -10.86
CA THR A 86 4.67 -5.90 -9.70
C THR A 86 3.15 -6.04 -9.63
N LEU A 87 2.39 -4.98 -9.96
CA LEU A 87 0.94 -5.07 -10.13
C LEU A 87 0.53 -6.01 -11.27
N LYS A 88 1.20 -5.94 -12.43
CA LYS A 88 0.94 -6.86 -13.56
C LYS A 88 1.25 -8.32 -13.21
N TRP A 89 2.31 -8.56 -12.45
CA TRP A 89 2.69 -9.89 -11.98
C TRP A 89 1.82 -10.38 -10.83
N ARG A 90 1.02 -9.48 -10.21
CA ARG A 90 0.28 -9.73 -8.97
C ARG A 90 1.20 -10.27 -7.87
N HIS A 91 2.42 -9.74 -7.81
CA HIS A 91 3.46 -10.22 -6.90
C HIS A 91 4.32 -9.06 -6.40
N ILE A 92 4.34 -8.86 -5.08
CA ILE A 92 5.00 -7.71 -4.44
C ILE A 92 6.53 -7.86 -4.51
N ALA A 93 7.06 -9.06 -4.28
CA ALA A 93 8.49 -9.33 -4.20
C ALA A 93 8.86 -10.61 -4.99
N PRO A 94 8.83 -10.59 -6.33
CA PRO A 94 9.06 -11.78 -7.17
C PRO A 94 10.48 -12.33 -7.07
N THR A 95 11.42 -11.56 -6.53
CA THR A 95 12.82 -11.96 -6.32
C THR A 95 13.04 -12.65 -4.97
N CYS A 96 11.97 -12.80 -4.18
CA CYS A 96 11.97 -13.59 -2.95
C CYS A 96 11.70 -15.07 -3.28
N PRO A 97 12.38 -16.04 -2.65
CA PRO A 97 13.34 -15.93 -1.54
C PRO A 97 14.81 -15.73 -1.95
N ASP A 98 15.11 -15.70 -3.25
CA ASP A 98 16.48 -15.76 -3.77
C ASP A 98 17.37 -14.56 -3.39
N THR A 99 16.75 -13.40 -3.14
CA THR A 99 17.46 -12.12 -2.91
C THR A 99 17.04 -11.39 -1.64
N VAL A 100 15.77 -11.54 -1.23
CA VAL A 100 15.23 -10.99 0.03
C VAL A 100 14.95 -12.14 1.00
N PRO A 101 15.49 -12.11 2.24
CA PRO A 101 15.17 -13.12 3.24
C PRO A 101 13.69 -13.06 3.60
N CYS A 102 12.98 -14.18 3.42
CA CYS A 102 11.61 -14.35 3.86
C CYS A 102 11.49 -15.57 4.77
N THR A 103 10.52 -15.51 5.67
CA THR A 103 10.10 -16.66 6.46
C THR A 103 9.55 -17.73 5.53
N PRO A 104 9.99 -19.00 5.62
CA PRO A 104 9.46 -20.05 4.77
C PRO A 104 7.97 -20.26 5.07
N CYS A 105 7.11 -19.91 4.12
CA CYS A 105 5.69 -20.22 4.15
C CYS A 105 5.44 -21.45 3.29
N THR A 106 4.92 -22.52 3.88
CA THR A 106 4.76 -23.82 3.21
C THR A 106 3.45 -23.98 2.43
N GLU A 107 2.47 -23.10 2.65
CA GLU A 107 1.12 -23.24 2.11
C GLU A 107 0.72 -22.14 1.11
N THR A 108 1.06 -20.89 1.40
CA THR A 108 0.75 -19.74 0.55
C THR A 108 1.89 -18.71 0.56
N ASP A 109 2.12 -18.07 -0.58
CA ASP A 109 3.12 -17.02 -0.68
C ASP A 109 2.55 -15.69 -0.15
N PRO A 110 3.10 -15.12 0.93
CA PRO A 110 2.62 -13.87 1.53
C PRO A 110 2.80 -12.63 0.62
N PHE A 111 3.57 -12.73 -0.47
CA PHE A 111 3.80 -11.62 -1.40
C PHE A 111 2.87 -11.64 -2.61
N THR A 112 2.01 -12.65 -2.74
CA THR A 112 1.03 -12.73 -3.82
C THR A 112 -0.12 -11.74 -3.57
N MET A 113 -0.44 -10.92 -4.58
CA MET A 113 -1.57 -9.99 -4.55
C MET A 113 -2.86 -10.72 -4.95
N TYR A 114 -3.64 -11.17 -3.97
CA TYR A 114 -4.94 -11.79 -4.22
C TYR A 114 -6.01 -10.77 -4.61
N ASN A 115 -6.02 -9.64 -3.91
CA ASN A 115 -6.98 -8.55 -4.12
C ASN A 115 -6.29 -7.39 -4.85
N CYS A 116 -7.05 -6.68 -5.70
CA CYS A 116 -6.54 -5.50 -6.38
C CYS A 116 -6.57 -4.31 -5.41
N PRO A 117 -5.43 -3.73 -5.00
CA PRO A 117 -5.43 -2.57 -4.13
C PRO A 117 -5.99 -1.35 -4.86
N ALA A 118 -6.64 -0.46 -4.13
CA ALA A 118 -7.04 0.85 -4.63
C ALA A 118 -5.85 1.81 -4.62
N VAL A 119 -5.00 1.69 -3.60
CA VAL A 119 -3.76 2.46 -3.44
C VAL A 119 -2.59 1.50 -3.24
N TYR A 120 -1.58 1.60 -4.09
CA TYR A 120 -0.36 0.83 -4.02
C TYR A 120 0.85 1.76 -3.81
N PHE A 121 1.53 1.66 -2.67
CA PHE A 121 2.62 2.58 -2.34
C PHE A 121 3.95 1.88 -2.03
N SER A 122 5.06 2.56 -2.29
CA SER A 122 6.40 2.08 -1.95
C SER A 122 7.23 3.21 -1.34
N GLY A 123 7.85 2.95 -0.19
CA GLY A 123 8.69 3.90 0.53
C GLY A 123 10.19 3.78 0.21
N ASN A 124 10.99 4.72 0.71
CA ASN A 124 12.45 4.77 0.55
C ASN A 124 12.91 4.72 -0.92
N CYS A 125 12.17 5.44 -1.78
CA CYS A 125 12.53 5.76 -3.16
C CYS A 125 13.37 7.05 -3.19
N LYS A 126 14.11 7.26 -4.30
CA LYS A 126 14.96 8.46 -4.45
C LYS A 126 14.16 9.76 -4.60
N GLU A 127 12.94 9.65 -5.09
CA GLU A 127 12.07 10.78 -5.41
C GLU A 127 10.61 10.40 -5.13
N PHE A 128 9.81 11.41 -4.81
CA PHE A 128 8.36 11.27 -4.70
C PHE A 128 7.73 11.39 -6.08
N ALA A 129 6.88 10.43 -6.44
CA ALA A 129 6.09 10.48 -7.66
C ALA A 129 4.79 9.69 -7.49
N THR A 130 3.80 10.03 -8.29
CA THR A 130 2.51 9.35 -8.31
C THR A 130 2.08 9.06 -9.74
N ASP A 131 1.33 7.97 -9.92
CA ASP A 131 0.73 7.66 -11.21
C ASP A 131 -0.56 6.85 -11.07
N LEU A 132 -1.43 6.95 -12.06
CA LEU A 132 -2.67 6.19 -12.14
C LEU A 132 -2.52 5.02 -13.10
N TYR A 133 -2.56 3.81 -12.56
CA TYR A 133 -2.56 2.60 -13.36
C TYR A 133 -4.00 2.26 -13.78
N LYS A 134 -4.23 2.28 -15.10
CA LYS A 134 -5.53 1.97 -15.69
C LYS A 134 -5.71 0.46 -15.85
N GLY A 135 -6.38 -0.17 -14.88
CA GLY A 135 -6.84 -1.57 -14.96
C GLY A 135 -8.36 -1.64 -15.19
N LEU A 136 -8.98 -2.75 -14.75
CA LEU A 136 -10.44 -2.84 -14.62
C LEU A 136 -11.00 -1.75 -13.71
N TYR A 137 -10.23 -1.42 -12.66
CA TYR A 137 -10.43 -0.27 -11.80
C TYR A 137 -9.12 0.55 -11.78
N PRO A 138 -9.20 1.88 -11.64
CA PRO A 138 -8.01 2.71 -11.51
C PRO A 138 -7.32 2.44 -10.17
N ILE A 139 -6.00 2.22 -10.22
CA ILE A 139 -5.15 2.03 -9.04
C ILE A 139 -4.23 3.24 -8.91
N LEU A 140 -4.18 3.85 -7.73
CA LEU A 140 -3.26 4.94 -7.44
C LEU A 140 -1.91 4.37 -6.98
N ILE A 141 -0.85 4.63 -7.74
CA ILE A 141 0.52 4.26 -7.40
C ILE A 141 1.21 5.47 -6.76
N ILE A 142 1.90 5.25 -5.65
CA ILE A 142 2.65 6.28 -4.93
C ILE A 142 4.06 5.76 -4.62
N ILE A 143 5.10 6.53 -4.99
CA ILE A 143 6.47 6.32 -4.51
C ILE A 143 6.88 7.48 -3.61
N SER A 144 7.57 7.18 -2.52
CA SER A 144 8.09 8.14 -1.54
C SER A 144 9.41 7.69 -0.95
#